data_AF-A0A7J4NZB4-F1
#
_entry.id   AF-A0A7J4NZB4-F1
#
_cell.length_a   1.000
_cell.length_b   1.000
_cell.length_c   1.000
_cell.angle_alpha   90.00
_cell.angle_beta   90.00
_cell.angle_gamma   90.00
#
_symmetry.space_group_name_H-M   'P 1'
#
loop_
_entity.id
_entity.type
_entity.pdbx_description
1 polymer ?
#
loop_
_entity_poly.entity_id
_entity_poly.type
_entity_poly.pdbx_seq_one_letter_code
_entity_poly.pdbx_strand_id
1 'polypeptide(L)'
;MSIEPVSRISFNEKRPEGRPDSKTVFSEVTSHLPSDLLMGITILLQDTGYVTIRPIKLVRADWYRLDRSVKNMGGVWVRGAGFSHWSIPLTRSNS
;
A
#
# COMPACT_ATOMS: atom_id res chain seq x y z
N MET A 1 19.30 -30.88 -34.33
CA MET A 1 19.60 -30.64 -32.89
C MET A 1 18.34 -30.06 -32.28
N SER A 2 17.71 -30.80 -31.36
CA SER A 2 16.46 -30.40 -30.70
C SER A 2 16.79 -29.52 -29.49
N ILE A 3 16.19 -28.35 -29.39
CA ILE A 3 16.39 -27.44 -28.27
C ILE A 3 15.25 -27.71 -27.28
N GLU A 4 15.54 -28.31 -26.13
CA GLU A 4 14.54 -28.51 -25.09
C GLU A 4 14.14 -27.15 -24.48
N PRO A 5 12.85 -26.92 -24.20
CA PRO A 5 12.40 -25.69 -23.56
C PRO A 5 12.93 -25.63 -22.12
N VAL A 6 13.68 -24.57 -21.82
CA VAL A 6 14.21 -24.29 -20.49
C VAL A 6 13.07 -24.35 -19.48
N SER A 7 13.18 -25.33 -18.59
CA SER A 7 12.26 -25.60 -17.50
C SER A 7 11.92 -24.30 -16.76
N ARG A 8 10.62 -24.03 -16.65
CA ARG A 8 10.07 -22.95 -15.83
C ARG A 8 10.73 -23.01 -14.46
N ILE A 9 11.54 -22.00 -14.13
CA ILE A 9 11.94 -21.73 -12.77
C ILE A 9 10.65 -21.40 -12.01
N SER A 10 10.08 -22.39 -11.34
CA SER A 10 9.10 -22.13 -10.29
C SER A 10 9.85 -21.39 -9.20
N PHE A 11 9.61 -20.08 -9.11
CA PHE A 11 9.91 -19.30 -7.93
C PHE A 11 9.14 -19.95 -6.77
N ASN A 12 9.78 -20.88 -6.07
CA ASN A 12 9.37 -21.29 -4.75
C ASN A 12 9.76 -20.16 -3.80
N GLU A 13 9.12 -19.01 -3.96
CA GLU A 13 9.15 -17.92 -3.00
C GLU A 13 8.38 -18.41 -1.78
N LYS A 14 9.06 -19.17 -0.91
CA LYS A 14 8.70 -19.15 0.50
C LYS A 14 8.84 -17.70 0.96
N ARG A 15 7.75 -16.95 0.84
CA ARG A 15 7.61 -15.62 1.43
C ARG A 15 8.06 -15.74 2.89
N PRO A 16 8.95 -14.86 3.37
CA PRO A 16 9.34 -14.87 4.77
C PRO A 16 8.06 -14.82 5.62
N GLU A 17 7.88 -15.86 6.42
CA GLU A 17 6.69 -16.07 7.24
C GLU A 17 6.47 -14.84 8.13
N GLY A 18 5.26 -14.27 8.05
CA GLY A 18 4.87 -13.08 8.80
C GLY A 18 4.94 -11.75 8.05
N ARG A 19 5.23 -11.72 6.75
CA ARG A 19 4.96 -10.53 5.92
C ARG A 19 3.51 -10.56 5.42
N PRO A 20 2.71 -9.51 5.66
CA PRO A 20 1.36 -9.46 5.13
C PRO A 20 1.41 -9.40 3.60
N ASP A 21 0.58 -10.19 2.94
CA ASP A 21 0.44 -10.19 1.49
C ASP A 21 0.04 -8.79 1.00
N SER A 22 0.57 -8.36 -0.14
CA SER A 22 0.24 -7.06 -0.72
C SER A 22 -1.27 -6.92 -0.97
N LYS A 23 -1.97 -8.01 -1.32
CA LYS A 23 -3.44 -7.98 -1.45
C LYS A 23 -4.14 -7.80 -0.13
N THR A 24 -3.68 -8.46 0.94
CA THR A 24 -4.24 -8.30 2.29
C THR A 24 -4.08 -6.86 2.77
N VAL A 25 -2.86 -6.31 2.67
CA VAL A 25 -2.59 -4.92 3.04
C VAL A 25 -3.43 -3.95 2.23
N PHE A 26 -3.51 -4.16 0.92
CA PHE A 26 -4.32 -3.32 0.04
C PHE A 26 -5.79 -3.37 0.46
N SER A 27 -6.35 -4.56 0.69
CA SER A 27 -7.73 -4.72 1.14
C SER A 27 -7.99 -4.07 2.50
N GLU A 28 -7.06 -4.22 3.45
CA GLU A 28 -7.17 -3.64 4.79
C GLU A 28 -7.19 -2.11 4.71
N VAL A 29 -6.19 -1.51 4.05
CA VAL A 29 -6.11 -0.06 3.92
C VAL A 29 -7.30 0.50 3.14
N THR A 30 -7.66 -0.12 2.01
CA THR A 30 -8.78 0.38 1.18
C THR A 30 -10.14 0.29 1.86
N SER A 31 -10.34 -0.66 2.80
CA SER A 31 -11.60 -0.75 3.55
C SER A 31 -11.85 0.42 4.51
N HIS A 32 -10.80 1.15 4.90
CA HIS A 32 -10.88 2.34 5.74
C HIS A 32 -10.92 3.66 4.94
N LEU A 33 -10.76 3.57 3.62
CA LEU A 33 -10.77 4.71 2.72
C LEU A 33 -12.15 4.83 2.05
N PRO A 34 -12.64 6.06 1.83
CA PRO A 34 -13.83 6.24 1.01
C PRO A 34 -13.59 5.72 -0.41
N SER A 35 -14.51 4.89 -0.91
CA SER A 35 -14.36 4.17 -2.19
C SER A 35 -14.17 5.11 -3.39
N ASP A 36 -14.79 6.29 -3.34
CA ASP A 36 -14.66 7.34 -4.35
C ASP A 36 -13.26 7.95 -4.43
N LEU A 37 -12.46 7.85 -3.36
CA LEU A 37 -11.09 8.37 -3.32
C LEU A 37 -10.06 7.40 -3.88
N LEU A 38 -10.41 6.11 -4.03
CA LEU A 38 -9.46 5.08 -4.46
C LEU A 38 -8.92 5.34 -5.87
N MET A 39 -9.70 5.95 -6.75
CA MET A 39 -9.25 6.34 -8.10
C MET A 39 -8.28 7.52 -8.11
N GLY A 40 -8.27 8.33 -7.05
CA GLY A 40 -7.46 9.54 -6.93
C GLY A 40 -6.11 9.31 -6.24
N ILE A 41 -5.78 8.08 -5.85
CA ILE A 41 -4.60 7.75 -5.05
C ILE A 41 -3.81 6.55 -5.59
N THR A 42 -2.54 6.47 -5.22
CA THR A 42 -1.70 5.28 -5.38
C THR A 42 -1.33 4.75 -4.00
N ILE A 43 -1.48 3.44 -3.80
CA ILE A 43 -1.09 2.75 -2.57
C ILE A 43 0.16 1.91 -2.86
N LEU A 44 1.21 2.11 -2.07
CA LEU A 44 2.47 1.39 -2.18
C LEU A 44 2.83 0.76 -0.85
N LEU A 45 3.05 -0.56 -0.85
CA LEU A 45 3.58 -1.28 0.29
C LEU A 45 5.11 -1.07 0.35
N GLN A 46 5.62 -0.60 1.48
CA GLN A 46 7.05 -0.47 1.75
C GLN A 46 7.56 -1.67 2.53
N ASP A 47 8.77 -2.13 2.22
CA ASP A 47 9.43 -3.23 2.94
C ASP A 47 9.69 -2.92 4.42
N THR A 48 9.64 -1.64 4.80
CA THR A 48 9.86 -1.13 6.16
C THR A 48 8.66 -1.30 7.09
N GLY A 49 7.57 -1.93 6.64
CA GLY A 49 6.36 -2.10 7.44
C GLY A 49 5.43 -0.89 7.41
N TYR A 50 5.46 -0.10 6.34
CA TYR A 50 4.57 1.04 6.13
C TYR A 50 3.84 0.92 4.81
N VAL A 51 2.66 1.53 4.75
CA VAL A 51 1.93 1.78 3.51
C VAL A 51 2.00 3.25 3.18
N THR A 52 2.45 3.54 1.97
CA THR A 52 2.46 4.88 1.42
C THR A 52 1.20 5.11 0.59
N ILE A 53 0.46 6.18 0.88
CA ILE A 53 -0.62 6.67 0.02
C ILE A 53 -0.18 7.98 -0.64
N ARG A 54 -0.19 7.99 -1.97
CA ARG A 54 0.14 9.17 -2.76
C ARG A 54 -1.11 9.70 -3.45
N PRO A 55 -1.38 11.01 -3.39
CA PRO A 55 -2.41 11.61 -4.20
C PRO A 55 -1.96 11.69 -5.67
N ILE A 56 -2.80 11.22 -6.60
CA ILE A 56 -2.65 11.41 -8.04
C ILE A 56 -3.39 12.68 -8.45
N LYS A 57 -4.66 12.78 -8.04
CA LYS A 57 -5.55 13.91 -8.35
C LYS A 57 -6.65 13.96 -7.29
N LEU A 58 -6.56 14.92 -6.37
CA LEU A 58 -7.56 15.14 -5.34
C LEU A 58 -7.97 16.62 -5.33
N VAL A 59 -9.26 16.88 -5.15
CA VAL A 59 -9.73 18.23 -4.82
C VAL A 59 -9.60 18.46 -3.31
N ARG A 60 -9.70 19.72 -2.87
CA ARG A 60 -9.50 20.10 -1.46
C ARG A 60 -10.39 19.33 -0.47
N ALA A 61 -11.64 19.04 -0.85
CA ALA A 61 -12.56 18.28 0.01
C ALA A 61 -12.08 16.84 0.20
N ASP A 62 -11.62 16.21 -0.87
CA ASP A 62 -11.11 14.83 -0.86
C ASP A 62 -9.81 14.71 -0.07
N TRP A 63 -8.97 15.74 -0.13
CA TRP A 63 -7.77 15.82 0.70
C TRP A 63 -8.10 15.71 2.19
N TYR A 64 -9.07 16.48 2.68
CA TYR A 64 -9.44 16.45 4.10
C TYR A 64 -10.08 15.12 4.51
N ARG A 65 -10.87 14.51 3.61
CA ARG A 65 -11.47 13.19 3.85
C ARG A 65 -10.40 12.11 3.93
N LEU A 66 -9.47 12.10 2.98
CA LEU A 66 -8.34 11.18 2.97
C LEU A 66 -7.44 11.36 4.19
N ASP A 67 -7.06 12.60 4.50
CA ASP A 67 -6.22 12.91 5.66
C ASP A 67 -6.86 12.43 6.97
N ARG A 68 -8.17 12.60 7.12
CA ARG A 68 -8.92 12.07 8.28
C ARG A 68 -8.87 10.55 8.34
N SER A 69 -9.18 9.86 7.24
CA SER A 69 -9.14 8.40 7.19
C SER A 69 -7.75 7.85 7.49
N VAL A 70 -6.71 8.45 6.91
CA VAL A 70 -5.31 8.08 7.17
C VAL A 70 -4.94 8.26 8.64
N LYS A 71 -5.28 9.40 9.24
CA LYS A 71 -5.00 9.66 10.66
C LYS A 71 -5.72 8.70 11.59
N ASN A 72 -6.93 8.28 11.25
CA ASN A 72 -7.66 7.26 12.02
C ASN A 72 -6.95 5.89 12.00
N MET A 73 -6.19 5.59 10.96
CA MET A 73 -5.32 4.41 10.88
C MET A 73 -3.94 4.63 11.52
N GLY A 74 -3.73 5.75 12.23
CA GLY A 74 -2.43 6.11 12.81
C GLY A 74 -1.41 6.62 11.79
N GLY A 75 -1.85 6.93 10.57
CA GLY A 75 -0.97 7.45 9.53
C GLY A 75 -0.66 8.94 9.69
N VAL A 76 0.46 9.35 9.08
CA VAL A 76 0.99 10.72 9.16
C VAL A 76 1.29 11.28 7.77
N TRP A 77 1.19 12.60 7.64
CA TRP A 77 1.64 13.29 6.43
C TRP A 77 3.16 13.47 6.47
N VAL A 78 3.83 12.92 5.47
CA VAL A 78 5.28 13.01 5.30
C VAL A 78 5.58 13.99 4.16
N ARG A 79 6.23 15.10 4.50
CA ARG A 79 6.74 16.05 3.50
C ARG A 79 8.05 15.51 2.93
N GLY A 80 8.06 15.20 1.64
CA GLY A 80 9.26 14.79 0.92
C GLY A 80 9.73 15.86 -0.05
N ALA A 81 11.03 15.87 -0.35
CA ALA A 81 11.64 16.83 -1.27
C ALA A 81 11.17 16.67 -2.73
N GLY A 82 10.82 15.45 -3.17
CA GLY A 82 10.29 15.18 -4.52
C GLY A 82 8.77 15.03 -4.57
N PHE A 83 8.18 14.39 -3.56
CA PHE A 83 6.74 14.29 -3.40
C PHE A 83 6.41 14.12 -1.93
N SER A 84 5.28 14.67 -1.51
CA SER A 84 4.73 14.46 -0.19
C SER A 84 3.66 13.37 -0.25
N HIS A 85 3.52 12.62 0.83
CA HIS A 85 2.65 11.44 0.87
C HIS A 85 2.15 11.19 2.29
N TRP A 86 1.11 10.38 2.41
CA TRP A 86 0.74 9.80 3.69
C TRP A 86 1.48 8.49 3.92
N SER A 87 1.91 8.25 5.15
CA SER A 87 2.52 6.99 5.59
C SER A 87 1.68 6.39 6.71
N ILE A 88 1.21 5.16 6.55
CA ILE A 88 0.42 4.41 7.53
C ILE A 88 1.28 3.27 8.06
N PRO A 89 1.48 3.15 9.38
CA PRO A 89 2.17 1.99 9.94
C PRO A 89 1.33 0.74 9.71
N LEU A 90 1.96 -0.35 9.27
CA LEU A 90 1.34 -1.67 9.31
C LEU A 90 1.40 -2.17 10.75
N THR A 91 0.42 -1.78 11.56
CA THR A 91 0.19 -2.49 12.82
C THR A 91 -0.21 -3.91 12.48
N ARG A 92 0.63 -4.90 12.80
CA ARG A 92 0.17 -6.28 12.92
C ARG A 92 -0.97 -6.26 13.93
N SER A 93 -2.21 -6.40 13.45
CA SER A 93 -3.26 -6.94 14.30
C SER A 93 -2.78 -8.33 14.68
N ASN A 94 -2.17 -8.45 15.86
CA ASN A 94 -1.94 -9.74 16.49
C ASN A 94 -3.33 -10.32 16.77
N SER A 95 -3.82 -11.12 15.83
CA SER A 95 -4.93 -12.04 16.03
C SER A 95 -4.40 -13.45 15.94
#